data_AF-A0A529LGJ2-F1
#
_entry.id   AF-A0A529LGJ2-F1
#
_cell.length_a   1.000
_cell.length_b   1.000
_cell.length_c   1.000
_cell.angle_alpha   90.00
_cell.angle_beta   90.00
_cell.angle_gamma   90.00
#
_symmetry.space_group_name_H-M   'P 1'
#
loop_
_entity.id
_entity.type
_entity.pdbx_description
1 polymer ?
#
loop_
_entity_poly.entity_id
_entity_poly.type
_entity_poly.pdbx_seq_one_letter_code
_entity_poly.pdbx_strand_id
1 'polypeptide(L)' 'MPTLYALKPAFQGRLRPLVNRLAAIGVTANSITILAAAMSIAAGAAIAIWHEWRWLLLLIPLVMFVRMALNAVDGML' A
#
# COMPACT_ATOMS: atom_id res chain seq x y z
N MET A 1 17.70 5.68 20.12
CA MET A 1 17.53 6.67 19.04
C MET A 1 16.87 5.95 17.87
N PRO A 2 15.60 6.21 17.52
CA PRO A 2 15.00 5.60 16.34
C PRO A 2 15.69 6.16 15.10
N THR A 3 16.57 5.37 14.49
CA THR A 3 17.16 5.71 13.19
C THR A 3 16.22 5.24 12.09
N LEU A 4 16.36 5.79 10.88
CA LEU A 4 15.60 5.38 9.70
C LEU A 4 15.71 3.85 9.45
N TYR A 5 16.84 3.25 9.83
CA TYR A 5 17.09 1.81 9.79
C TYR A 5 16.21 0.99 10.74
N ALA A 6 15.76 1.56 11.85
CA ALA A 6 14.89 0.88 12.81
C ALA A 6 13.39 0.98 12.45
N LEU A 7 12.99 2.01 11.68
CA LEU A 7 11.59 2.18 11.29
C LEU A 7 11.11 1.11 10.31
N LYS A 8 11.95 0.74 9.33
CA LYS A 8 11.61 -0.26 8.31
C LYS A 8 11.24 -1.63 8.93
N PRO A 9 12.08 -2.25 9.78
CA PRO A 9 11.73 -3.52 10.41
C PRO A 9 10.56 -3.40 11.41
N ALA A 10 10.40 -2.26 12.10
CA ALA A 10 9.25 -2.05 12.99
C ALA A 10 7.91 -1.94 12.24
N PHE A 11 7.91 -1.32 11.06
CA PHE A 11 6.74 -1.24 10.19
C PHE A 11 6.39 -2.60 9.58
N GLN A 12 7.39 -3.30 9.04
CA GLN A 12 7.22 -4.68 8.54
C GLN A 12 6.76 -5.63 9.65
N GLY A 13 7.27 -5.48 10.87
CA GLY A 13 6.85 -6.27 12.03
C GLY A 13 5.37 -6.14 12.36
N ARG A 14 4.76 -4.96 12.15
CA ARG A 14 3.31 -4.75 12.31
C ARG A 14 2.49 -5.40 11.19
N LEU A 15 3.03 -5.47 9.99
CA LEU A 15 2.37 -6.05 8.81
C LEU A 15 2.51 -7.58 8.75
N ARG A 16 3.58 -8.16 9.30
CA ARG A 16 3.82 -9.61 9.35
C ARG A 16 2.62 -10.48 9.73
N PRO A 17 1.83 -10.19 10.78
CA PRO A 17 0.67 -11.02 11.10
C PRO A 17 -0.40 -11.03 9.99
N LEU A 18 -0.56 -9.91 9.27
CA LEU A 18 -1.46 -9.84 8.11
C LEU A 18 -0.87 -10.61 6.92
N VAL A 19 0.41 -10.44 6.63
CA VAL A 19 1.13 -11.19 5.58
C VAL A 19 1.00 -12.69 5.81
N ASN A 20 1.24 -13.18 7.02
CA ASN A 20 1.13 -14.59 7.35
C ASN A 20 -0.30 -15.14 7.14
N ARG A 21 -1.32 -14.34 7.45
CA ARG A 21 -2.72 -14.72 7.19
C ARG A 21 -3.01 -14.77 5.69
N LEU A 22 -2.51 -13.82 4.92
CA LEU A 22 -2.64 -13.77 3.46
C LEU A 22 -1.92 -14.97 2.80
N ALA A 23 -0.70 -15.28 3.23
CA ALA A 23 0.04 -16.45 2.77
C ALA A 23 -0.69 -17.77 3.11
N ALA A 24 -1.28 -17.87 4.31
CA ALA A 24 -2.02 -19.05 4.74
C ALA A 24 -3.28 -19.34 3.91
N ILE A 25 -3.89 -18.31 3.32
CA ILE A 25 -5.03 -18.46 2.39
C ILE A 25 -4.60 -18.55 0.92
N GLY A 26 -3.30 -18.67 0.64
CA GLY A 26 -2.76 -18.84 -0.71
C GLY A 26 -2.70 -17.56 -1.55
N VAL A 27 -2.78 -16.37 -0.95
CA VAL A 27 -2.59 -15.11 -1.67
C VAL A 27 -1.13 -14.97 -2.08
N THR A 28 -0.90 -14.70 -3.36
CA THR A 28 0.45 -14.51 -3.93
C THR A 28 0.87 -13.04 -3.89
N ALA A 29 2.18 -12.78 -3.87
CA ALA A 29 2.76 -11.46 -4.06
C ALA A 29 2.18 -10.76 -5.32
N ASN A 30 2.16 -11.45 -6.46
CA ASN A 30 1.61 -10.92 -7.71
C ASN A 30 0.17 -10.39 -7.58
N SER A 31 -0.68 -11.05 -6.79
CA SER A 31 -2.05 -10.57 -6.53
C SER A 31 -2.07 -9.24 -5.78
N ILE A 32 -1.15 -9.04 -4.83
CA ILE A 32 -0.98 -7.79 -4.09
C ILE A 32 -0.46 -6.69 -5.00
N THR A 33 0.51 -6.99 -5.87
CA THR A 33 1.02 -6.03 -6.86
C THR A 33 -0.08 -5.58 -7.83
N ILE A 34 -0.90 -6.50 -8.34
CA ILE A 34 -2.05 -6.17 -9.21
C ILE A 34 -3.07 -5.30 -8.47
N LEU A 35 -3.38 -5.62 -7.21
CA LEU A 35 -4.28 -4.82 -6.38
C LEU A 35 -3.74 -3.40 -6.16
N ALA A 36 -2.45 -3.26 -5.87
CA ALA A 36 -1.80 -1.96 -5.69
C ALA A 36 -1.83 -1.13 -6.98
N ALA A 37 -1.62 -1.77 -8.13
CA ALA A 37 -1.72 -1.13 -9.44
C ALA A 37 -3.15 -0.66 -9.73
N ALA A 38 -4.15 -1.54 -9.55
CA ALA A 38 -5.57 -1.22 -9.74
C ALA A 38 -6.01 -0.06 -8.84
N MET A 39 -5.62 -0.06 -7.56
CA MET A 39 -5.88 1.03 -6.62
C MET A 39 -5.27 2.36 -7.10
N SER A 40 -4.05 2.32 -7.66
CA SER A 40 -3.38 3.52 -8.18
C SER A 40 -4.11 4.10 -9.38
N ILE A 41 -4.55 3.24 -10.29
CA ILE A 41 -5.32 3.65 -11.48
C ILE A 41 -6.66 4.24 -11.04
N ALA A 42 -7.37 3.58 -10.12
CA ALA A 42 -8.64 4.07 -9.60
C ALA A 42 -8.51 5.44 -8.92
N ALA A 43 -7.47 5.65 -8.11
CA ALA A 43 -7.20 6.94 -7.48
C ALA A 43 -6.87 8.03 -8.51
N GLY A 44 -6.03 7.72 -9.50
CA GLY A 44 -5.72 8.65 -10.59
C GLY A 44 -6.94 9.01 -11.43
N ALA A 45 -7.80 8.03 -11.74
CA ALA A 45 -9.05 8.24 -12.44
C ALA A 45 -10.03 9.12 -11.63
N ALA A 46 -10.14 8.88 -10.32
CA ALA A 46 -10.97 9.71 -9.46
C ALA A 46 -10.52 11.18 -9.45
N ILE A 47 -9.20 11.42 -9.34
CA ILE A 47 -8.65 12.78 -9.39
C ILE A 47 -8.88 13.42 -10.77
N ALA A 48 -8.75 12.66 -11.86
CA ALA A 48 -8.95 13.15 -13.22
C ALA A 48 -10.43 13.50 -13.51
N ILE A 49 -11.37 12.68 -13.05
CA ILE A 49 -12.81 12.88 -13.28
C ILE A 49 -13.34 14.04 -12.43
N TRP A 50 -12.93 14.13 -11.16
CA TRP A 50 -13.39 15.17 -10.22
C TRP A 50 -12.33 16.26 -10.01
N HIS A 51 -11.69 16.69 -11.09
CA HIS A 51 -10.57 17.65 -11.04
C HIS A 51 -10.94 19.01 -10.43
N GLU A 52 -12.22 19.40 -10.43
CA GLU A 52 -12.69 20.65 -9.84
C GLU A 52 -12.58 20.66 -8.31
N TRP A 53 -12.57 19.48 -7.70
CA TRP A 53 -12.60 19.31 -6.26
C TRP A 53 -11.18 19.12 -5.73
N ARG A 54 -10.48 20.25 -5.51
CA ARG A 54 -9.06 20.28 -5.11
C ARG A 54 -8.71 19.45 -3.86
N TRP A 55 -9.69 19.20 -2.98
CA TRP A 55 -9.50 18.37 -1.80
C TRP A 55 -9.25 16.88 -2.14
N LEU A 56 -9.63 16.40 -3.34
CA LEU A 56 -9.26 15.05 -3.81
C LEU A 56 -7.75 14.86 -3.93
N LEU A 57 -6.95 15.92 -4.00
CA LEU A 57 -5.49 15.80 -3.96
C LEU A 57 -4.99 15.22 -2.62
N LEU A 58 -5.77 15.30 -1.54
CA LEU A 58 -5.49 14.63 -0.27
C LEU A 58 -5.59 13.11 -0.36
N LEU A 59 -6.22 12.58 -1.41
CA LEU A 59 -6.19 11.15 -1.71
C LEU A 59 -4.78 10.67 -2.08
N ILE A 60 -3.95 11.53 -2.67
CA ILE A 60 -2.58 11.19 -3.09
C ILE A 60 -1.72 10.70 -1.91
N PRO A 61 -1.52 11.45 -0.81
CA PRO A 61 -0.71 10.98 0.31
C PRO A 61 -1.30 9.72 0.94
N LEU A 62 -2.62 9.58 1.00
CA LEU A 62 -3.28 8.38 1.54
C LEU A 62 -2.99 7.15 0.66
N VAL A 63 -3.16 7.27 -0.65
CA VAL A 63 -2.90 6.18 -1.61
C VAL A 63 -1.42 5.83 -1.63
N MET A 64 -0.52 6.81 -1.56
CA MET A 64 0.93 6.56 -1.49
C MET A 64 1.31 5.82 -0.21
N PHE A 65 0.71 6.16 0.93
CA PHE A 65 0.91 5.46 2.19
C PHE A 65 0.42 4.00 2.10
N VAL A 66 -0.79 3.77 1.58
CA VAL A 66 -1.33 2.42 1.39
C VAL A 66 -0.48 1.63 0.39
N ARG A 67 -0.05 2.23 -0.72
CA ARG A 67 0.87 1.60 -1.69
C ARG A 67 2.17 1.19 -1.04
N MET A 68 2.76 2.02 -0.19
CA MET A 68 3.97 1.67 0.54
C MET A 68 3.76 0.43 1.42
N ALA A 69 2.60 0.33 2.09
CA ALA A 69 2.23 -0.85 2.86
C ALA A 69 2.05 -2.10 1.99
N LEU A 70 1.32 -1.98 0.87
CA LEU A 70 1.10 -3.09 -0.07
C LEU A 70 2.41 -3.59 -0.70
N ASN A 71 3.31 -2.69 -1.08
CA ASN A 71 4.63 -3.06 -1.59
C ASN A 71 5.49 -3.76 -0.53
N ALA A 72 5.33 -3.39 0.75
CA ALA A 72 6.01 -4.08 1.84
C ALA A 72 5.42 -5.49 2.06
N VAL A 73 4.10 -5.65 1.93
CA VAL A 73 3.42 -6.96 1.97
C VAL A 73 3.88 -7.85 0.82
N ASP A 74 3.91 -7.32 -0.40
CA ASP A 74 4.38 -8.02 -1.60
C ASP A 74 5.81 -8.54 -1.44
N GLY A 75 6.75 -7.71 -0.94
CA GLY A 75 8.12 -8.14 -0.69
C GLY A 75 8.30 -9.07 0.53
N MET A 76 7.25 -9.34 1.30
CA MET A 76 7.28 -10.27 2.45
C MET A 76 6.50 -11.58 2.19
N LEU A 77 5.56 -11.58 1.23
CA LEU A 77 4.87 -12.78 0.73
C LEU A 77 5.77 -13.58 -0.20
#